data_AF-A0A1M6NNQ5-F1
#
_entry.id   AF-A0A1M6NNQ5-F1
#
_cell.length_a   1.000
_cell.length_b   1.000
_cell.length_c   1.000
_cell.angle_alpha   90.00
_cell.angle_beta   90.00
_cell.angle_gamma   90.00
#
_symmetry.space_group_name_H-M   'P 1'
#
loop_
_entity.id
_entity.type
_entity.pdbx_description
1 polymer ?
#
loop_
_entity_poly.entity_id
_entity_poly.type
_entity_poly.pdbx_seq_one_letter_code
_entity_poly.pdbx_strand_id
1 'polypeptide(L)'
;MSSPTEIATLAASAVVGAMANGTWSYLRGRCTELLEKHIPDGVESLLGRFDSYEETLEDTEPENRQVVTSTLTRVAARDLADVAGRSPDAAEDIRALADAAASVSGGEIVNIGTTFKNIEVGGDFNVSGRDNNITKGA
;
A
#
# COMPACT_ATOMS: atom_id res chain seq x y z
N MET A 1 -18.64 8.11 17.06
CA MET A 1 -18.44 7.58 15.69
C MET A 1 -17.42 8.48 15.02
N SER A 2 -16.34 7.91 14.47
CA SER A 2 -15.40 8.68 13.64
C SER A 2 -16.08 9.05 12.33
N SER A 3 -15.90 10.29 11.87
CA SER A 3 -16.39 10.74 10.57
C SER A 3 -15.63 10.05 9.42
N PRO A 4 -16.23 9.93 8.22
CA PRO A 4 -15.55 9.40 7.04
C PRO A 4 -14.20 10.08 6.76
N THR A 5 -14.13 11.40 6.99
CA THR A 5 -12.90 12.19 6.83
C THR A 5 -11.81 11.81 7.82
N GLU A 6 -12.15 11.55 9.09
CA GLU A 6 -11.18 11.13 10.11
C GLU A 6 -10.64 9.73 9.79
N ILE A 7 -11.52 8.81 9.39
CA ILE A 7 -11.14 7.45 8.97
C ILE A 7 -10.22 7.50 7.74
N ALA A 8 -10.59 8.29 6.74
CA ALA A 8 -9.81 8.45 5.51
C ALA A 8 -8.46 9.11 5.75
N THR A 9 -8.36 10.08 6.67
CA THR A 9 -7.08 10.72 7.02
C THR A 9 -6.12 9.73 7.68
N LEU A 10 -6.64 8.88 8.56
CA LEU A 10 -5.86 7.82 9.21
C LEU A 10 -5.38 6.80 8.16
N ALA A 11 -6.29 6.31 7.31
CA ALA A 11 -5.97 5.37 6.24
C ALA A 11 -4.95 5.94 5.24
N ALA A 12 -5.13 7.20 4.82
CA ALA A 12 -4.20 7.87 3.90
C ALA A 12 -2.80 7.99 4.48
N SER A 13 -2.68 8.37 5.75
CA SER A 13 -1.39 8.47 6.42
C SER A 13 -0.67 7.12 6.47
N ALA A 14 -1.44 6.05 6.70
CA ALA A 14 -0.89 4.71 6.79
C ALA A 14 -0.51 4.15 5.40
N VAL A 15 -1.34 4.37 4.38
CA VAL A 15 -1.06 3.97 2.98
C VAL A 15 0.17 4.70 2.44
N VAL A 16 0.24 6.02 2.58
CA VAL A 16 1.39 6.82 2.10
C VAL A 16 2.64 6.51 2.94
N GLY A 17 2.49 6.26 4.25
CA GLY A 17 3.58 5.77 5.09
C GLY A 17 4.14 4.43 4.61
N ALA A 18 3.26 3.51 4.20
CA ALA A 18 3.69 2.24 3.62
C ALA A 18 4.43 2.41 2.29
N MET A 19 3.99 3.33 1.43
CA MET A 19 4.70 3.70 0.20
C MET A 19 6.09 4.26 0.51
N ALA A 20 6.18 5.23 1.44
CA ALA A 20 7.46 5.83 1.84
C ALA A 20 8.46 4.82 2.43
N ASN A 21 7.97 3.70 2.96
CA ASN A 21 8.75 2.61 3.54
C ASN A 21 8.95 1.40 2.60
N GLY A 22 8.50 1.46 1.34
CA GLY A 22 8.64 0.37 0.38
C GLY A 22 7.79 -0.87 0.68
N THR A 23 6.70 -0.70 1.43
CA THR A 23 5.77 -1.78 1.84
C THR A 23 4.41 -1.68 1.13
N TRP A 24 4.27 -0.78 0.15
CA TRP A 24 3.02 -0.59 -0.59
C TRP A 24 2.57 -1.85 -1.30
N SER A 25 3.47 -2.63 -1.92
CA SER A 25 3.14 -3.91 -2.57
C SER A 25 2.30 -4.86 -1.70
N TYR A 26 2.51 -4.86 -0.38
CA TYR A 26 1.73 -5.66 0.57
C TYR A 26 0.33 -5.09 0.84
N LEU A 27 0.17 -3.77 0.82
CA LEU A 27 -1.13 -3.11 0.99
C LEU A 27 -1.91 -3.00 -0.33
N ARG A 28 -1.23 -2.98 -1.47
CA ARG A 28 -1.81 -2.80 -2.79
C ARG A 28 -2.90 -3.84 -3.08
N GLY A 29 -2.66 -5.10 -2.72
CA GLY A 29 -3.66 -6.17 -2.87
C GLY A 29 -4.94 -5.90 -2.07
N ARG A 30 -4.80 -5.54 -0.79
CA ARG A 30 -5.95 -5.19 0.07
C ARG A 30 -6.69 -3.94 -0.41
N CYS A 31 -5.93 -2.96 -0.90
CA CYS A 31 -6.52 -1.76 -1.50
C CYS A 31 -7.33 -2.13 -2.75
N THR A 32 -6.79 -2.99 -3.60
CA THR A 32 -7.48 -3.47 -4.81
C THR A 32 -8.81 -4.14 -4.46
N GLU A 33 -8.80 -5.12 -3.54
CA GLU A 33 -10.02 -5.82 -3.09
C GLU A 33 -11.09 -4.85 -2.54
N LEU A 34 -10.66 -3.87 -1.74
CA LEU A 34 -11.56 -2.84 -1.19
C LEU A 34 -12.16 -1.98 -2.31
N LEU A 35 -11.33 -1.50 -3.23
CA LEU A 35 -11.78 -0.64 -4.32
C LEU A 35 -12.71 -1.40 -5.28
N GLU A 36 -12.43 -2.66 -5.59
CA GLU A 36 -13.29 -3.51 -6.42
C GLU A 36 -14.68 -3.66 -5.82
N LYS A 37 -14.77 -3.76 -4.50
CA LYS A 37 -16.03 -3.87 -3.76
C LYS A 37 -16.87 -2.60 -3.81
N HIS A 38 -16.26 -1.42 -3.70
CA HIS A 38 -16.99 -0.15 -3.48
C HIS A 38 -17.01 0.80 -4.68
N ILE A 39 -16.01 0.69 -5.56
CA ILE A 39 -15.82 1.53 -6.73
C ILE A 39 -15.35 0.73 -7.96
N PRO A 40 -16.02 -0.35 -8.39
CA PRO A 40 -15.52 -1.24 -9.44
C PRO A 40 -15.12 -0.51 -10.74
N ASP A 41 -15.88 0.51 -11.15
CA ASP A 41 -15.59 1.32 -12.34
C ASP A 41 -14.42 2.31 -12.15
N GLY A 42 -14.00 2.54 -10.91
CA GLY A 42 -12.95 3.50 -10.53
C GLY A 42 -11.66 2.87 -10.00
N VAL A 43 -11.59 1.54 -9.89
CA VAL A 43 -10.43 0.80 -9.34
C VAL A 43 -9.15 1.16 -10.07
N GLU A 44 -9.12 0.99 -11.39
CA GLU A 44 -7.91 1.22 -12.18
C GLU A 44 -7.42 2.66 -12.06
N SER A 45 -8.34 3.63 -12.02
CA SER A 45 -8.00 5.04 -11.89
C SER A 45 -7.41 5.37 -10.52
N LEU A 46 -8.05 4.93 -9.43
CA LEU A 46 -7.58 5.28 -8.08
C LEU A 46 -6.34 4.47 -7.70
N LEU A 47 -6.28 3.19 -8.05
CA LEU A 47 -5.10 2.35 -7.82
C LEU A 47 -3.90 2.85 -8.62
N GLY A 48 -4.10 3.24 -9.89
CA GLY A 48 -3.07 3.86 -10.71
C GLY A 48 -2.54 5.17 -10.11
N ARG A 49 -3.41 5.99 -9.50
CA ARG A 49 -2.95 7.19 -8.76
C ARG A 49 -2.07 6.83 -7.57
N PHE A 50 -2.43 5.80 -6.80
CA PHE A 50 -1.64 5.34 -5.66
C PHE A 50 -0.30 4.75 -6.09
N ASP A 51 -0.25 4.01 -7.20
CA ASP A 51 1.00 3.54 -7.78
C ASP A 51 1.90 4.73 -8.20
N SER A 52 1.33 5.79 -8.79
CA SER A 52 2.10 7.02 -9.09
C SER A 52 2.57 7.76 -7.82
N TYR A 53 1.88 7.62 -6.69
CA TYR A 53 2.32 8.20 -5.41
C TYR A 53 3.55 7.49 -4.86
N GLU A 54 3.60 6.15 -4.97
CA GLU A 54 4.78 5.36 -4.64
C GLU A 54 5.97 5.80 -5.50
N GLU A 55 5.82 5.80 -6.84
CA GLU A 55 6.87 6.23 -7.78
C GLU A 55 7.37 7.64 -7.46
N THR A 56 6.46 8.58 -7.18
CA THR A 56 6.82 9.94 -6.79
C THR A 56 7.66 9.97 -5.51
N LEU A 57 7.35 9.13 -4.51
CA LEU A 57 8.10 9.08 -3.25
C LEU A 57 9.48 8.42 -3.42
N GLU A 58 9.58 7.42 -4.29
CA GLU A 58 10.84 6.76 -4.64
C GLU A 58 11.80 7.72 -5.34
N ASP A 59 11.29 8.51 -6.29
CA ASP A 59 12.06 9.51 -7.05
C ASP A 59 12.35 10.79 -6.25
N THR A 60 11.65 11.01 -5.13
CA THR A 60 11.83 12.21 -4.30
C THR A 60 13.10 12.13 -3.45
N GLU A 61 13.91 13.17 -3.55
CA GLU A 61 15.10 13.37 -2.73
C GLU A 61 14.77 13.37 -1.21
N PRO A 62 15.65 12.83 -0.36
CA PRO A 62 15.38 12.69 1.08
C PRO A 62 14.99 14.01 1.77
N GLU A 63 15.57 15.13 1.36
CA GLU A 63 15.28 16.47 1.91
C GLU A 63 13.85 16.96 1.62
N ASN A 64 13.27 16.52 0.51
CA ASN A 64 11.92 16.91 0.08
C ASN A 64 10.86 15.86 0.47
N ARG A 65 11.29 14.66 0.87
CA ARG A 65 10.42 13.50 1.10
C ARG A 65 9.33 13.74 2.14
N GLN A 66 9.63 14.48 3.22
CA GLN A 66 8.62 14.80 4.24
C GLN A 66 7.51 15.71 3.70
N VAL A 67 7.88 16.70 2.87
CA VAL A 67 6.94 17.64 2.26
C VAL A 67 6.06 16.94 1.24
N VAL A 68 6.66 16.10 0.39
CA VAL A 68 5.94 15.28 -0.59
C VAL A 68 5.00 14.30 0.10
N THR A 69 5.48 13.55 1.10
CA THR A 69 4.65 12.65 1.93
C THR A 69 3.43 13.38 2.51
N SER A 70 3.63 14.54 3.13
CA SER A 70 2.52 15.32 3.72
C SER A 70 1.53 15.85 2.68
N THR A 71 1.97 16.04 1.43
CA THR A 71 1.12 16.47 0.32
C THR A 71 0.32 15.31 -0.20
N LEU A 72 0.97 14.18 -0.49
CA LEU A 72 0.32 12.95 -0.97
C LEU A 72 -0.69 12.41 0.06
N THR A 73 -0.37 12.44 1.36
CA THR A 73 -1.32 12.07 2.43
C THR A 73 -2.60 12.90 2.36
N ARG A 74 -2.50 14.21 2.11
CA ARG A 74 -3.70 15.07 2.02
C ARG A 74 -4.54 14.77 0.78
N VAL A 75 -3.91 14.43 -0.34
CA VAL A 75 -4.61 14.06 -1.57
C VAL A 75 -5.26 12.67 -1.42
N ALA A 76 -4.51 11.68 -0.94
CA ALA A 76 -5.02 10.34 -0.66
C ALA A 76 -6.17 10.37 0.37
N ALA A 77 -6.13 11.24 1.38
CA ALA A 77 -7.22 11.39 2.35
C ALA A 77 -8.52 11.86 1.71
N ARG A 78 -8.47 12.68 0.66
CA ARG A 78 -9.66 13.10 -0.09
C ARG A 78 -10.23 11.95 -0.90
N ASP A 79 -9.37 11.27 -1.64
CA ASP A 79 -9.75 10.10 -2.43
C ASP A 79 -10.38 8.99 -1.58
N LEU A 80 -9.78 8.68 -0.42
CA LEU A 80 -10.29 7.67 0.51
C LEU A 80 -11.55 8.15 1.25
N ALA A 81 -11.73 9.46 1.47
CA ALA A 81 -12.95 10.00 2.05
C ALA A 81 -14.13 9.87 1.08
N ASP A 82 -13.89 10.07 -0.22
CA ASP A 82 -14.90 9.87 -1.26
C ASP A 82 -15.35 8.40 -1.32
N VAL A 83 -14.42 7.44 -1.14
CA VAL A 83 -14.75 6.01 -1.03
C VAL A 83 -15.53 5.73 0.26
N ALA A 84 -15.03 6.18 1.42
CA ALA A 84 -15.68 5.97 2.72
C ALA A 84 -17.08 6.61 2.80
N GLY A 85 -17.33 7.67 2.04
CA GLY A 85 -18.63 8.35 1.96
C GLY A 85 -19.70 7.58 1.19
N ARG A 86 -19.35 6.50 0.46
CA ARG A 86 -20.32 5.74 -0.35
C ARG A 86 -21.25 4.87 0.47
N SER A 87 -20.76 4.26 1.54
CA SER A 87 -21.54 3.39 2.41
C SER A 87 -20.88 3.23 3.78
N PRO A 88 -21.63 2.83 4.82
CA PRO A 88 -21.05 2.45 6.11
C PRO A 88 -20.00 1.33 5.98
N ASP A 89 -20.28 0.33 5.15
CA ASP A 89 -19.36 -0.78 4.86
C ASP A 89 -18.05 -0.28 4.24
N ALA A 90 -18.10 0.74 3.36
CA ALA A 90 -16.90 1.35 2.80
C ALA A 90 -16.06 2.06 3.87
N ALA A 91 -16.71 2.78 4.79
CA ALA A 91 -16.01 3.40 5.90
C ALA A 91 -15.35 2.37 6.83
N GLU A 92 -16.00 1.23 7.08
CA GLU A 92 -15.43 0.12 7.86
C GLU A 92 -14.23 -0.53 7.14
N ASP A 93 -14.34 -0.80 5.85
CA ASP A 93 -13.25 -1.39 5.07
C ASP A 93 -12.04 -0.43 4.99
N ILE A 94 -12.26 0.88 4.84
CA ILE A 94 -11.17 1.88 4.86
C ILE A 94 -10.51 1.94 6.23
N ARG A 95 -11.27 1.78 7.31
CA ARG A 95 -10.72 1.68 8.66
C ARG A 95 -9.85 0.42 8.81
N ALA A 96 -10.33 -0.73 8.32
CA ALA A 96 -9.58 -1.98 8.33
C ALA A 96 -8.27 -1.88 7.51
N LEU A 97 -8.29 -1.13 6.40
CA LEU A 97 -7.09 -0.83 5.62
C LEU A 97 -6.05 -0.05 6.45
N ALA A 98 -6.49 0.94 7.23
CA ALA A 98 -5.61 1.69 8.11
C ALA A 98 -4.98 0.81 9.20
N ASP A 99 -5.78 -0.07 9.82
CA ASP A 99 -5.31 -1.00 10.84
C ASP A 99 -4.29 -2.01 10.26
N ALA A 100 -4.55 -2.52 9.06
CA ALA A 100 -3.62 -3.38 8.33
C ALA A 100 -2.30 -2.68 8.03
N ALA A 101 -2.34 -1.43 7.55
CA ALA A 101 -1.15 -0.62 7.28
C ALA A 101 -0.35 -0.30 8.56
N ALA A 102 -1.03 -0.03 9.68
CA ALA A 102 -0.40 0.18 10.97
C ALA A 102 0.32 -1.09 11.46
N SER A 103 -0.25 -2.28 11.25
CA SER A 103 0.39 -3.56 11.63
C SER A 103 1.70 -3.82 10.88
N VAL A 104 1.85 -3.30 9.67
CA VAL A 104 3.07 -3.43 8.85
C VAL A 104 4.13 -2.42 9.27
N SER A 105 3.70 -1.26 9.78
CA SER A 105 4.60 -0.16 10.18
C SER A 105 5.06 -0.26 11.63
N GLY A 106 4.28 -0.91 12.51
CA GLY A 106 4.54 -1.06 13.94
C GLY A 106 5.15 -2.40 14.35
N GLY A 107 5.24 -3.36 13.42
CA GLY A 107 6.08 -4.53 13.59
C GLY A 107 7.54 -4.11 13.47
N GLU A 108 8.37 -4.65 14.37
CA GLU A 108 9.78 -4.93 14.18
C GLU A 108 10.17 -4.93 12.69
N ILE A 109 11.36 -4.42 12.35
CA ILE A 109 12.00 -4.79 11.09
C ILE A 109 12.07 -6.33 11.11
N VAL A 110 11.00 -6.99 10.68
CA VAL A 110 11.05 -8.34 10.21
C VAL A 110 11.91 -8.13 9.00
N ASN A 111 13.18 -8.42 9.22
CA ASN A 111 14.12 -8.79 8.21
C ASN A 111 13.44 -9.97 7.48
N ILE A 112 12.45 -9.65 6.64
CA ILE A 112 12.03 -10.49 5.53
C ILE A 112 13.16 -10.30 4.53
N GLY A 113 14.35 -10.76 4.93
CA GLY A 113 15.23 -11.39 4.01
C GLY A 113 14.36 -12.43 3.34
N THR A 114 13.92 -12.11 2.14
CA THR A 114 13.30 -13.04 1.21
C THR A 114 14.40 -14.00 0.76
N THR A 115 14.96 -14.73 1.72
CA THR A 115 15.50 -16.05 1.51
C THR A 115 14.26 -16.88 1.22
N PHE A 116 13.90 -16.96 -0.06
CA PHE A 116 13.07 -18.03 -0.58
C PHE A 116 13.83 -19.34 -0.33
N LYS A 117 13.74 -19.89 0.89
CA LYS A 117 14.10 -21.28 1.15
C LYS A 117 12.88 -21.96 1.76
N ASN A 118 12.41 -22.95 1.00
CA ASN A 118 11.42 -23.95 1.37
C ASN A 118 9.97 -23.48 1.41
N ILE A 119 9.53 -22.80 0.34
CA ILE A 119 8.18 -23.09 -0.14
C ILE A 119 8.29 -24.35 -1.01
N GLU A 120 8.08 -25.50 -0.38
CA GLU A 120 7.73 -26.75 -1.06
C GLU A 120 6.27 -26.60 -1.53
N VAL A 121 6.05 -25.74 -2.53
CA VAL A 121 4.81 -25.71 -3.30
C VAL A 121 5.14 -26.36 -4.62
N GLY A 122 4.68 -27.59 -4.76
CA GLY A 122 4.61 -28.25 -6.05
C GLY A 122 3.69 -27.45 -6.96
N GLY A 123 4.29 -26.59 -7.79
CA GLY A 123 3.56 -25.76 -8.74
C GLY A 123 4.46 -24.62 -9.21
N ASP A 124 4.99 -24.77 -10.42
CA ASP A 124 5.79 -23.78 -11.14
C ASP A 124 5.20 -22.37 -11.02
N PHE A 125 5.84 -21.52 -10.22
CA PHE A 125 5.62 -20.07 -10.31
C PHE A 125 6.77 -19.47 -11.13
N ASN A 126 6.57 -19.48 -12.44
CA ASN A 126 7.49 -18.92 -13.41
C ASN A 126 7.20 -17.41 -13.55
N VAL A 127 7.82 -16.60 -12.68
CA VAL A 127 7.91 -15.15 -12.91
C VAL A 127 9.17 -14.88 -13.73
N SER A 128 8.89 -14.56 -14.99
CA SER A 128 9.82 -14.26 -16.06
C SER A 128 10.78 -13.11 -15.71
N GLY A 129 12.08 -13.39 -15.88
CA GLY A 129 12.98 -12.47 -16.60
C GLY A 129 13.75 -11.42 -15.81
N ARG A 130 14.78 -11.84 -15.07
CA ARG A 130 16.13 -11.21 -15.11
C ARG A 130 17.15 -12.09 -14.39
N ASP A 131 18.24 -12.38 -15.08
CA ASP A 131 19.34 -13.22 -14.59
C ASP A 131 19.87 -12.75 -13.23
N ASN A 132 19.70 -13.59 -12.20
CA ASN A 132 20.45 -13.47 -10.96
C ASN A 132 21.52 -14.55 -10.96
N ASN A 133 22.76 -14.15 -11.25
CA ASN A 133 23.94 -15.00 -11.20
C ASN A 133 24.23 -15.38 -9.75
N ILE A 134 23.86 -16.58 -9.33
CA ILE A 134 24.14 -17.09 -7.98
C ILE A 134 25.53 -17.75 -7.98
N THR A 135 26.54 -17.06 -7.47
CA THR A 135 27.81 -17.68 -7.08
C THR A 135 27.64 -18.39 -5.73
N LYS A 136 27.86 -19.70 -5.73
CA LYS A 136 27.84 -20.55 -4.53
C LYS A 136 29.14 -20.34 -3.73
N GLY A 137 29.03 -19.71 -2.57
CA GLY A 137 30.13 -19.61 -1.59
C GLY A 137 30.11 -20.81 -0.63
N ALA A 138 31.16 -21.63 -0.74
CA ALA A 138 31.70 -22.69 0.14
C ALA A 138 30.75 -23.46 1.09
#